data_AF-A0A4V0NFZ3-F1
#
_entry.id   AF-A0A4V0NFZ3-F1
#
_cell.length_a   1.000
_cell.length_b   1.000
_cell.length_c   1.000
_cell.angle_alpha   90.00
_cell.angle_beta   90.00
_cell.angle_gamma   90.00
#
_symmetry.space_group_name_H-M   'P 1'
#
loop_
_entity.id
_entity.type
_entity.pdbx_description
1 polymer ?
#
loop_
_entity_poly.entity_id
_entity_poly.type
_entity_poly.pdbx_seq_one_letter_code
_entity_poly.pdbx_strand_id
1 'polypeptide(L)'
;MMQPMQTDVVTASARRRPDLFAYRAQFVLDKLLMNKTVATEREAEALFRELARYLWLVESDRTRAYPMFSLRVDEAWHQFVLFTIEYADFCQRFFGRFLHHAPANAPVAHAVPEATWDEFAAAYSALYGEPPPEVWSDAASVCGPRRVIRDREVSVRLRDGKAELVDGEAVLVRVDAWGEPALRFIARHGIFYVRELPGLDLDDRIALCRALVASRTLRVAP
;
A
#
# COMPACT_ATOMS: atom_id res chain seq x y z
N MET A 1 -12.50 56.70 9.97
CA MET A 1 -13.51 55.63 10.01
C MET A 1 -12.95 54.48 9.19
N MET A 2 -12.34 53.49 9.85
CA MET A 2 -11.69 52.36 9.18
C MET A 2 -12.76 51.36 8.73
N GLN A 3 -12.80 51.04 7.45
CA GLN A 3 -13.58 49.91 6.93
C GLN A 3 -12.88 48.59 7.33
N PRO A 4 -13.63 47.54 7.70
CA PRO A 4 -13.04 46.25 8.00
C PRO A 4 -12.56 45.59 6.70
N MET A 5 -11.31 45.13 6.72
CA MET A 5 -10.71 44.31 5.68
C MET A 5 -11.36 42.92 5.76
N GLN A 6 -12.29 42.67 4.84
CA GLN A 6 -12.87 41.36 4.59
C GLN A 6 -11.73 40.42 4.18
N THR A 7 -11.36 39.49 5.05
CA THR A 7 -10.50 38.36 4.73
C THR A 7 -11.30 37.41 3.83
N ASP A 8 -11.27 37.70 2.54
CA ASP A 8 -11.91 36.85 1.54
C ASP A 8 -11.13 35.55 1.36
N VAL A 9 -11.73 34.52 1.94
CA VAL A 9 -12.00 33.23 1.32
C VAL A 9 -10.78 32.52 0.70
N VAL A 10 -10.24 31.58 1.47
CA VAL A 10 -9.63 30.34 0.97
C VAL A 10 -10.66 29.65 0.07
N THR A 11 -10.70 30.01 -1.20
CA THR A 11 -11.64 29.46 -2.19
C THR A 11 -11.03 28.20 -2.82
N ALA A 12 -11.93 27.29 -3.21
CA ALA A 12 -11.76 25.89 -3.59
C ALA A 12 -10.80 25.54 -4.75
N SER A 13 -9.87 26.43 -5.11
CA SER A 13 -8.82 26.24 -6.12
C SER A 13 -7.60 25.45 -5.59
N ALA A 14 -7.39 25.43 -4.27
CA ALA A 14 -6.22 24.80 -3.65
C ALA A 14 -6.22 23.24 -3.62
N ARG A 15 -7.17 22.58 -4.29
CA ARG A 15 -7.54 21.17 -4.02
C ARG A 15 -7.21 20.13 -5.09
N ARG A 16 -6.66 20.49 -6.26
CA ARG A 16 -6.04 19.54 -7.20
C ARG A 16 -4.89 20.26 -7.91
N ARG A 17 -3.72 19.62 -8.04
CA ARG A 17 -2.64 20.05 -8.95
C ARG A 17 -2.64 19.11 -10.16
N PRO A 18 -3.41 19.39 -11.22
CA PRO A 18 -3.49 18.51 -12.38
C PRO A 18 -2.12 18.22 -12.99
N ASP A 19 -1.25 19.22 -12.99
CA ASP A 19 0.13 19.20 -13.46
C ASP A 19 1.07 18.32 -12.61
N LEU A 20 0.79 18.14 -11.31
CA LEU A 20 1.46 17.15 -10.47
C LEU A 20 1.04 15.73 -10.86
N PHE A 21 -0.27 15.48 -10.97
CA PHE A 21 -0.80 14.15 -11.26
C PHE A 21 -0.67 13.73 -12.73
N ALA A 22 -0.37 14.68 -13.61
CA ALA A 22 -0.02 14.45 -15.01
C ALA A 22 1.49 14.30 -15.24
N TYR A 23 2.34 14.52 -14.22
CA TYR A 23 3.78 14.31 -14.35
C TYR A 23 4.06 12.83 -14.65
N ARG A 24 4.82 12.57 -15.72
CA ARG A 24 5.19 11.22 -16.15
C ARG A 24 6.67 11.00 -15.96
N ALA A 25 7.02 10.13 -15.02
CA ALA A 25 8.39 9.70 -14.76
C ALA A 25 8.68 8.38 -15.51
N GLN A 26 8.79 8.42 -16.84
CA GLN A 26 8.96 7.20 -17.66
C GLN A 26 10.11 6.31 -17.15
N PHE A 27 11.21 6.93 -16.72
CA PHE A 27 12.36 6.25 -16.13
C PHE A 27 12.01 5.42 -14.86
N VAL A 28 11.05 5.85 -14.05
CA VAL A 28 10.53 5.06 -12.91
C VAL A 28 9.65 3.92 -13.41
N LEU A 29 8.76 4.19 -14.36
CA LEU A 29 7.86 3.19 -14.93
C LEU A 29 8.66 2.04 -15.55
N ASP A 30 9.70 2.38 -16.32
CA ASP A 30 10.62 1.42 -16.93
C ASP A 30 11.34 0.57 -15.88
N LYS A 31 11.77 1.17 -14.75
CA LYS A 31 12.38 0.43 -13.64
C LYS A 31 11.40 -0.51 -12.96
N LEU A 32 10.16 -0.08 -12.73
CA LEU A 32 9.13 -0.92 -12.12
C LEU A 32 8.81 -2.14 -12.99
N LEU A 33 8.78 -1.97 -14.32
CA LEU A 33 8.61 -3.06 -15.29
C LEU A 33 9.84 -3.98 -15.30
N MET A 34 11.04 -3.41 -15.42
CA MET A 34 12.30 -4.15 -15.48
C MET A 34 12.50 -5.03 -14.22
N ASN A 35 12.15 -4.49 -13.05
CA ASN A 35 12.24 -5.20 -11.77
C ASN A 35 11.07 -6.16 -11.51
N LYS A 36 10.09 -6.22 -12.42
CA LYS A 36 8.86 -7.02 -12.30
C LYS A 36 8.01 -6.67 -11.07
N THR A 37 8.09 -5.42 -10.60
CA THR A 37 7.21 -4.86 -9.57
C THR A 37 5.77 -4.73 -10.08
N VAL A 38 5.63 -4.52 -11.38
CA VAL A 38 4.38 -4.41 -12.13
C VAL A 38 4.47 -5.26 -13.40
N ALA A 39 3.32 -5.75 -13.88
CA ALA A 39 3.26 -6.55 -15.10
C ALA A 39 3.00 -5.70 -16.35
N THR A 40 2.44 -4.49 -16.18
CA THR A 40 2.03 -3.63 -17.31
C THR A 40 2.39 -2.17 -17.04
N GLU A 41 2.61 -1.42 -18.11
CA GLU A 41 2.88 0.02 -18.02
C GLU A 41 1.71 0.78 -17.38
N ARG A 42 0.47 0.40 -17.70
CA ARG A 42 -0.74 0.98 -17.08
C ARG A 42 -0.73 0.85 -15.55
N GLU A 43 -0.22 -0.26 -15.04
CA GLU A 43 -0.08 -0.48 -13.61
C GLU A 43 1.07 0.35 -13.01
N ALA A 44 2.18 0.48 -13.73
CA ALA A 44 3.29 1.37 -13.37
C ALA A 44 2.83 2.83 -13.26
N GLU A 45 2.06 3.31 -14.24
CA GLU A 45 1.42 4.63 -14.24
C GLU A 45 0.49 4.82 -13.04
N ALA A 46 -0.32 3.82 -12.73
CA ALA A 46 -1.23 3.86 -11.59
C ALA A 46 -0.46 3.99 -10.27
N LEU A 47 0.61 3.22 -10.07
CA LEU A 47 1.47 3.32 -8.88
C LEU A 47 2.12 4.71 -8.76
N PHE A 48 2.68 5.22 -9.85
CA PHE A 48 3.35 6.52 -9.82
C PHE A 48 2.36 7.67 -9.58
N ARG A 49 1.16 7.60 -10.16
CA ARG A 49 0.09 8.57 -9.88
C ARG A 49 -0.30 8.56 -8.40
N GLU A 50 -0.44 7.39 -7.80
CA GLU A 50 -0.76 7.27 -6.37
C GLU A 50 0.38 7.72 -5.46
N LEU A 51 1.64 7.54 -5.85
CA LEU A 51 2.78 8.16 -5.18
C LEU A 51 2.65 9.69 -5.17
N ALA A 52 2.40 10.32 -6.33
CA ALA A 52 2.24 11.76 -6.41
C ALA A 52 1.07 12.27 -5.54
N ARG A 53 -0.04 11.53 -5.50
CA ARG A 53 -1.19 11.81 -4.60
C ARG A 53 -0.81 11.63 -3.12
N TYR A 54 -0.05 10.61 -2.77
CA TYR A 54 0.41 10.43 -1.40
C TYR A 54 1.28 11.59 -0.93
N LEU A 55 2.29 11.97 -1.72
CA LEU A 55 3.16 13.10 -1.39
C LEU A 55 2.37 14.39 -1.25
N TRP A 56 1.37 14.62 -2.11
CA TRP A 56 0.48 15.78 -1.98
C TRP A 56 -0.37 15.74 -0.71
N LEU A 57 -0.89 14.57 -0.32
CA LEU A 57 -1.68 14.41 0.90
C LEU A 57 -0.85 14.70 2.15
N VAL A 58 0.34 14.10 2.26
CA VAL A 58 1.27 14.31 3.39
C VAL A 58 1.70 15.77 3.49
N GLU A 59 1.92 16.44 2.36
CA GLU A 59 2.29 17.85 2.36
C GLU A 59 1.12 18.79 2.65
N SER A 60 -0.11 18.39 2.29
CA SER A 60 -1.33 19.17 2.51
C SER A 60 -1.85 19.08 3.95
N ASP A 61 -1.56 17.99 4.66
CA ASP A 61 -1.94 17.80 6.05
C ASP A 61 -0.75 17.34 6.89
N ARG A 62 -0.20 18.27 7.67
CA ARG A 62 0.91 18.03 8.61
C ARG A 62 0.45 17.86 10.07
N THR A 63 -0.86 17.79 10.31
CA THR A 63 -1.40 17.59 11.67
C THR A 63 -1.30 16.14 12.13
N ARG A 64 -1.08 15.22 11.19
CA ARG A 64 -0.97 13.78 11.39
C ARG A 64 0.21 13.24 10.58
N ALA A 65 0.80 12.15 11.06
CA ALA A 65 1.74 11.37 10.25
C ALA A 65 0.94 10.32 9.48
N TYR A 66 0.99 10.36 8.14
CA TYR A 66 0.36 9.33 7.30
C TYR A 66 1.39 8.27 6.92
N PRO A 67 1.36 7.06 7.52
CA PRO A 67 2.31 6.02 7.17
C PRO A 67 2.06 5.54 5.73
N MET A 68 3.08 4.93 5.12
CA MET A 68 2.94 4.31 3.81
C MET A 68 2.17 2.99 3.93
N PHE A 69 0.92 2.98 3.45
CA PHE A 69 0.02 1.82 3.54
C PHE A 69 0.13 0.82 2.37
N SER A 70 0.96 1.12 1.35
CA SER A 70 1.13 0.25 0.19
C SER A 70 2.59 0.04 -0.12
N LEU A 71 3.05 -1.20 -0.03
CA LEU A 71 4.41 -1.58 -0.39
C LEU A 71 4.71 -1.33 -1.87
N ARG A 72 3.69 -1.35 -2.73
CA ARG A 72 3.88 -1.09 -4.16
C ARG A 72 4.06 0.39 -4.46
N VAL A 73 3.32 1.25 -3.74
CA VAL A 73 3.50 2.71 -3.82
C VAL A 73 4.84 3.09 -3.19
N ASP A 74 5.23 2.44 -2.08
CA ASP A 74 6.55 2.62 -1.46
C ASP A 74 7.68 2.24 -2.43
N GLU A 75 7.55 1.11 -3.13
CA GLU A 75 8.54 0.68 -4.12
C GLU A 75 8.65 1.67 -5.29
N ALA A 76 7.54 2.26 -5.74
CA ALA A 76 7.58 3.34 -6.72
C ALA A 76 8.34 4.57 -6.18
N TRP A 77 8.18 4.89 -4.89
CA TRP A 77 8.94 5.96 -4.26
C TRP A 77 10.42 5.62 -4.18
N HIS A 78 10.79 4.42 -3.69
CA HIS A 78 12.16 3.94 -3.63
C HIS A 78 12.87 4.09 -4.97
N GLN A 79 12.25 3.61 -6.05
CA GLN A 79 12.81 3.73 -7.39
C GLN A 79 12.94 5.20 -7.81
N PHE A 80 11.97 6.06 -7.48
CA PHE A 80 12.04 7.48 -7.84
C PHE A 80 13.16 8.22 -7.13
N VAL A 81 13.38 8.01 -5.82
CA VAL A 81 14.44 8.71 -5.07
C VAL A 81 15.84 8.41 -5.63
N LEU A 82 16.04 7.26 -6.27
CA LEU A 82 17.30 6.88 -6.90
C LEU A 82 17.64 7.71 -8.16
N PHE A 83 16.64 8.30 -8.82
CA PHE A 83 16.85 9.27 -9.90
C PHE A 83 17.02 10.66 -9.28
N THR A 84 18.17 10.86 -8.63
CA THR A 84 18.36 11.95 -7.66
C THR A 84 18.18 13.34 -8.27
N ILE A 85 18.56 13.55 -9.53
CA ILE A 85 18.38 14.83 -10.24
C ILE A 85 16.90 15.06 -10.52
N GLU A 86 16.24 14.10 -11.18
CA GLU A 86 14.84 14.19 -11.57
C GLU A 86 13.90 14.27 -10.35
N TYR A 87 14.24 13.55 -9.28
CA TYR A 87 13.51 13.59 -8.02
C TYR A 87 13.69 14.94 -7.31
N ALA A 88 14.91 15.48 -7.25
CA ALA A 88 15.14 16.80 -6.68
C ALA A 88 14.38 17.90 -7.47
N ASP A 89 14.41 17.84 -8.80
CA ASP A 89 13.69 18.77 -9.67
C ASP A 89 12.18 18.65 -9.50
N PHE A 90 11.64 17.42 -9.44
CA PHE A 90 10.23 17.17 -9.15
C PHE A 90 9.81 17.76 -7.80
N CYS A 91 10.59 17.47 -6.75
CA CYS A 91 10.35 17.99 -5.41
C CYS A 91 10.39 19.53 -5.39
N GLN A 92 11.40 20.13 -6.01
CA GLN A 92 11.52 21.59 -6.08
C GLN A 92 10.36 22.21 -6.85
N ARG A 93 10.01 21.65 -8.02
CA ARG A 93 8.94 22.14 -8.89
C ARG A 93 7.58 22.14 -8.21
N PHE A 94 7.23 21.02 -7.57
CA PHE A 94 5.88 20.84 -7.05
C PHE A 94 5.77 21.17 -5.56
N PHE A 95 6.81 21.02 -4.76
CA PHE A 95 6.73 21.20 -3.31
C PHE A 95 7.63 22.33 -2.79
N GLY A 96 8.48 22.91 -3.64
CA GLY A 96 9.38 24.00 -3.28
C GLY A 96 10.54 23.59 -2.37
N ARG A 97 10.66 22.28 -2.07
CA ARG A 97 11.68 21.70 -1.20
C ARG A 97 11.86 20.22 -1.50
N PHE A 98 13.00 19.66 -1.12
CA PHE A 98 13.22 18.22 -1.16
C PHE A 98 12.31 17.48 -0.17
N LEU A 99 11.65 16.41 -0.63
CA LEU A 99 10.86 15.52 0.23
C LEU A 99 11.71 14.29 0.57
N HIS A 100 12.03 14.10 1.85
CA HIS A 100 12.83 12.96 2.29
C HIS A 100 11.94 11.72 2.40
N HIS A 101 12.40 10.61 1.82
CA HIS A 101 11.86 9.28 2.10
C HIS A 101 12.57 8.72 3.34
N ALA A 102 11.80 8.11 4.24
CA ALA A 102 12.31 7.43 5.42
C ALA A 102 11.63 6.05 5.51
N PRO A 103 12.40 4.95 5.41
CA PRO A 103 11.86 3.60 5.58
C PRO A 103 11.22 3.41 6.96
N ALA A 104 10.30 2.46 7.09
CA ALA A 104 9.58 2.19 8.35
C ALA A 104 10.47 1.79 9.54
N ASN A 105 11.70 1.34 9.30
CA ASN A 105 12.69 1.02 10.33
C ASN A 105 13.64 2.19 10.66
N ALA A 106 13.45 3.37 10.04
CA ALA A 106 14.22 4.56 10.36
C ALA A 106 13.85 5.08 11.76
N PRO A 107 14.77 5.71 12.50
CA PRO A 107 14.44 6.37 13.75
C PRO A 107 13.44 7.49 13.50
N VAL A 108 12.21 7.34 13.96
CA VAL A 108 11.17 8.36 13.83
C VAL A 108 10.89 9.03 15.16
N ALA A 109 11.09 10.35 15.19
CA ALA A 109 10.53 11.23 16.21
C ALA A 109 9.21 11.80 15.67
N HIS A 110 8.16 10.98 15.61
CA HIS A 110 6.85 11.51 15.28
C HIS A 110 6.30 12.26 16.51
N ALA A 111 6.42 13.59 16.47
CA ALA A 111 5.79 14.47 17.45
C ALA A 111 4.25 14.56 17.28
N VAL A 112 3.72 13.93 16.22
CA VAL A 112 2.30 13.91 15.86
C VAL A 112 1.79 12.47 15.79
N PRO A 113 0.50 12.21 16.06
CA PRO A 113 -0.09 10.89 15.97
C PRO A 113 -0.03 10.32 14.55
N GLU A 114 0.22 9.02 14.43
CA GLU A 114 0.08 8.28 13.18
C GLU A 114 -1.40 8.06 12.83
N ALA A 115 -1.75 8.29 11.57
CA ALA A 115 -3.07 8.03 11.04
C ALA A 115 -3.30 6.52 10.90
N THR A 116 -4.50 6.07 11.24
CA THR A 116 -5.01 4.75 10.87
C THR A 116 -5.34 4.69 9.38
N TRP A 117 -5.56 3.48 8.86
CA TRP A 117 -6.05 3.29 7.48
C TRP A 117 -7.36 4.05 7.21
N ASP A 118 -8.30 4.02 8.16
CA ASP A 118 -9.60 4.68 7.98
C ASP A 118 -9.47 6.20 7.91
N GLU A 119 -8.57 6.76 8.71
CA GLU A 119 -8.25 8.20 8.68
C GLU A 119 -7.51 8.60 7.40
N PHE A 120 -6.56 7.77 6.92
CA PHE A 120 -5.92 7.96 5.62
C PHE A 120 -6.94 7.91 4.48
N ALA A 121 -7.81 6.90 4.46
CA ALA A 121 -8.83 6.73 3.42
C ALA A 121 -9.84 7.89 3.43
N ALA A 122 -10.23 8.38 4.61
CA ALA A 122 -11.09 9.55 4.75
C ALA A 122 -10.41 10.83 4.24
N ALA A 123 -9.16 11.09 4.64
CA ALA A 123 -8.39 12.25 4.19
C ALA A 123 -8.16 12.21 2.67
N TYR A 124 -7.78 11.05 2.14
CA TYR A 124 -7.63 10.82 0.70
C TYR A 124 -8.93 11.12 -0.05
N SER A 125 -10.05 10.57 0.41
CA SER A 125 -11.36 10.77 -0.23
C SER A 125 -11.79 12.24 -0.18
N ALA A 126 -11.57 12.92 0.94
CA ALA A 126 -11.86 14.34 1.07
C ALA A 126 -11.02 15.21 0.12
N LEU A 127 -9.76 14.83 -0.13
CA LEU A 127 -8.83 15.56 -0.98
C LEU A 127 -9.08 15.32 -2.47
N TYR A 128 -9.34 14.06 -2.87
CA TYR A 128 -9.44 13.66 -4.27
C TYR A 128 -10.86 13.44 -4.79
N GLY A 129 -11.86 13.40 -3.90
CA GLY A 129 -13.26 13.17 -4.23
C GLY A 129 -13.57 11.72 -4.63
N GLU A 130 -12.65 10.79 -4.36
CA GLU A 130 -12.78 9.36 -4.64
C GLU A 130 -11.96 8.56 -3.61
N PRO A 131 -12.35 7.32 -3.27
CA PRO A 131 -11.61 6.51 -2.32
C PRO A 131 -10.23 6.09 -2.87
N PRO A 132 -9.27 5.72 -2.00
CA PRO A 132 -8.01 5.13 -2.44
C PRO A 132 -8.27 3.91 -3.36
N PRO A 133 -7.66 3.86 -4.56
CA PRO A 133 -7.81 2.72 -5.46
C PRO A 133 -7.14 1.44 -4.93
N GLU A 134 -7.43 0.30 -5.56
CA GLU A 134 -6.95 -1.03 -5.15
C GLU A 134 -5.42 -1.16 -5.02
N VAL A 135 -4.64 -0.31 -5.71
CA VAL A 135 -3.18 -0.30 -5.58
C VAL A 135 -2.69 0.07 -4.17
N TRP A 136 -3.56 0.63 -3.34
CA TRP A 136 -3.31 0.86 -1.92
C TRP A 136 -3.45 -0.41 -1.06
N SER A 137 -3.96 -1.51 -1.62
CA SER A 137 -4.04 -2.81 -0.94
C SER A 137 -2.80 -3.66 -1.24
N ASP A 138 -2.07 -4.04 -0.20
CA ASP A 138 -0.94 -4.97 -0.33
C ASP A 138 -1.36 -6.36 -0.86
N ALA A 139 -2.64 -6.73 -0.75
CA ALA A 139 -3.13 -7.96 -1.35
C ALA A 139 -2.87 -7.98 -2.88
N ALA A 140 -2.99 -6.83 -3.55
CA ALA A 140 -2.69 -6.73 -4.98
C ALA A 140 -1.21 -7.02 -5.31
N SER A 141 -0.30 -6.93 -4.33
CA SER A 141 1.14 -7.20 -4.51
C SER A 141 1.54 -8.68 -4.37
N VAL A 142 0.61 -9.53 -3.92
CA VAL A 142 0.85 -10.96 -3.69
C VAL A 142 1.07 -11.67 -5.02
N CYS A 143 2.22 -12.35 -5.12
CA CYS A 143 2.63 -13.20 -6.24
C CYS A 143 3.48 -14.36 -5.73
N GLY A 144 3.75 -15.38 -6.56
CA GLY A 144 4.52 -16.58 -6.18
C GLY A 144 5.84 -16.32 -5.42
N PRO A 145 6.75 -15.48 -5.93
CA PRO A 145 8.02 -15.18 -5.25
C PRO A 145 7.88 -14.19 -4.07
N ARG A 146 6.67 -13.71 -3.76
CA ARG A 146 6.46 -12.80 -2.64
C ARG A 146 6.56 -13.55 -1.32
N ARG A 147 7.28 -12.97 -0.37
CA ARG A 147 7.34 -13.44 1.01
C ARG A 147 6.21 -12.80 1.82
N VAL A 148 5.55 -13.59 2.64
CA VAL A 148 4.47 -13.16 3.54
C VAL A 148 4.80 -13.56 4.96
N ILE A 149 4.26 -12.81 5.92
CA ILE A 149 4.47 -12.97 7.36
C ILE A 149 3.10 -13.12 8.01
N ARG A 150 2.95 -14.11 8.88
CA ARG A 150 1.76 -14.32 9.69
C ARG A 150 1.83 -13.43 10.94
N ASP A 151 0.85 -12.53 11.07
CA ASP A 151 0.81 -11.55 12.16
C ASP A 151 -0.16 -11.93 13.30
N ARG A 152 -0.84 -13.08 13.20
CA ARG A 152 -1.78 -13.56 14.21
C ARG A 152 -1.65 -15.05 14.44
N GLU A 153 -1.97 -15.49 15.64
CA GLU A 153 -2.07 -16.91 15.96
C GLU A 153 -3.28 -17.52 15.25
N VAL A 154 -3.08 -18.69 14.65
CA VAL A 154 -4.11 -19.38 13.88
C VAL A 154 -4.01 -20.88 14.08
N SER A 155 -5.13 -21.56 13.97
CA SER A 155 -5.20 -23.03 13.94
C SER A 155 -6.03 -23.51 12.76
N VAL A 156 -5.98 -24.81 12.48
CA VAL A 156 -6.73 -25.42 11.39
C VAL A 156 -7.70 -26.45 11.96
N ARG A 157 -8.96 -26.36 11.56
CA ARG A 157 -9.98 -27.37 11.86
C ARG A 157 -10.67 -27.85 10.60
N LEU A 158 -11.15 -29.09 10.65
CA LEU A 158 -11.96 -29.70 9.59
C LEU A 158 -13.41 -29.70 10.02
N ARG A 159 -14.30 -29.22 9.15
CA ARG A 159 -15.74 -29.17 9.41
C ARG A 159 -16.50 -29.30 8.10
N ASP A 160 -17.46 -30.22 8.05
CA ASP A 160 -18.37 -30.41 6.89
C ASP A 160 -17.63 -30.58 5.54
N GLY A 161 -16.52 -31.33 5.53
CA GLY A 161 -15.72 -31.56 4.31
C GLY A 161 -14.89 -30.35 3.86
N LYS A 162 -14.76 -29.34 4.71
CA LYS A 162 -13.97 -28.12 4.47
C LYS A 162 -12.86 -27.99 5.51
N ALA A 163 -11.77 -27.33 5.10
CA ALA A 163 -10.70 -26.92 5.99
C ALA A 163 -10.84 -25.44 6.31
N GLU A 164 -10.76 -25.09 7.59
CA GLU A 164 -10.90 -23.72 8.09
C GLU A 164 -9.61 -23.29 8.78
N LEU A 165 -9.13 -22.10 8.43
CA LEU A 165 -8.14 -21.38 9.22
C LEU A 165 -8.90 -20.50 10.20
N VAL A 166 -8.61 -20.65 11.49
CA VAL A 166 -9.37 -20.00 12.56
C VAL A 166 -8.45 -19.30 13.55
N ASP A 167 -8.97 -18.23 14.15
CA ASP A 167 -8.41 -17.53 15.30
C ASP A 167 -9.43 -17.62 16.44
N GLY A 168 -9.17 -18.54 17.38
CA GLY A 168 -10.18 -19.01 18.33
C GLY A 168 -11.40 -19.61 17.60
N GLU A 169 -12.56 -18.99 17.76
CA GLU A 169 -13.81 -19.39 17.07
C GLU A 169 -14.05 -18.67 15.74
N ALA A 170 -13.30 -17.59 15.46
CA ALA A 170 -13.49 -16.81 14.26
C ALA A 170 -12.89 -17.54 13.05
N VAL A 171 -13.68 -17.73 12.00
CA VAL A 171 -13.22 -18.32 10.73
C VAL A 171 -12.61 -17.23 9.87
N LEU A 172 -11.31 -17.33 9.59
CA LEU A 172 -10.56 -16.36 8.78
C LEU A 172 -10.63 -16.69 7.29
N VAL A 173 -10.52 -17.98 6.95
CA VAL A 173 -10.75 -18.48 5.59
C VAL A 173 -11.25 -19.91 5.66
N ARG A 174 -12.06 -20.29 4.68
CA ARG A 174 -12.54 -21.65 4.48
C ARG A 174 -12.22 -22.08 3.05
N VAL A 175 -11.60 -23.25 2.93
CA VAL A 175 -11.27 -23.89 1.64
C VAL A 175 -11.81 -25.32 1.65
N ASP A 176 -11.82 -25.98 0.50
CA ASP A 176 -12.11 -27.41 0.42
C ASP A 176 -11.07 -28.24 1.19
N ALA A 177 -11.45 -29.44 1.63
CA ALA A 177 -10.56 -30.32 2.41
C ALA A 177 -9.20 -30.57 1.73
N TRP A 178 -9.12 -30.59 0.40
CA TRP A 178 -7.84 -30.78 -0.31
C TRP A 178 -6.88 -29.59 -0.14
N GLY A 179 -7.36 -28.41 0.23
CA GLY A 179 -6.55 -27.24 0.58
C GLY A 179 -6.03 -27.24 2.03
N GLU A 180 -6.40 -28.23 2.85
CA GLU A 180 -5.93 -28.39 4.23
C GLU A 180 -4.40 -28.34 4.38
N PRO A 181 -3.58 -28.98 3.52
CA PRO A 181 -2.12 -28.92 3.66
C PRO A 181 -1.58 -27.50 3.62
N ALA A 182 -2.15 -26.62 2.77
CA ALA A 182 -1.77 -25.22 2.70
C ALA A 182 -2.11 -24.49 4.00
N LEU A 183 -3.33 -24.67 4.54
CA LEU A 183 -3.71 -24.03 5.80
C LEU A 183 -2.83 -24.50 6.97
N ARG A 184 -2.53 -25.80 7.05
CA ARG A 184 -1.62 -26.34 8.09
C ARG A 184 -0.19 -25.86 7.93
N PHE A 185 0.24 -25.58 6.69
CA PHE A 185 1.53 -24.96 6.45
C PHE A 185 1.56 -23.53 7.01
N ILE A 186 0.54 -22.71 6.72
CA ILE A 186 0.41 -21.34 7.21
C ILE A 186 0.39 -21.27 8.75
N ALA A 187 -0.35 -22.17 9.40
CA ALA A 187 -0.42 -22.22 10.85
C ALA A 187 0.96 -22.48 11.50
N ARG A 188 1.77 -23.36 10.87
CA ARG A 188 3.08 -23.77 11.40
C ARG A 188 4.22 -22.81 11.07
N HIS A 189 4.13 -22.04 9.99
CA HIS A 189 5.22 -21.18 9.53
C HIS A 189 4.84 -19.71 9.67
N GLY A 190 5.59 -18.98 10.50
CA GLY A 190 5.39 -17.54 10.68
C GLY A 190 5.81 -16.71 9.46
N ILE A 191 6.72 -17.21 8.63
CA ILE A 191 7.24 -16.52 7.44
C ILE A 191 7.46 -17.56 6.34
N PHE A 192 7.00 -17.27 5.12
CA PHE A 192 7.15 -18.18 3.97
C PHE A 192 6.96 -17.44 2.64
N TYR A 193 7.39 -18.06 1.54
CA TYR A 193 7.06 -17.60 0.19
C TYR A 193 5.73 -18.18 -0.28
N VAL A 194 4.93 -17.40 -1.01
CA VAL A 194 3.61 -17.84 -1.54
C VAL A 194 3.75 -19.13 -2.36
N ARG A 195 4.82 -19.24 -3.16
CA ARG A 195 5.14 -20.45 -3.96
C ARG A 195 5.46 -21.69 -3.13
N GLU A 196 5.61 -21.62 -1.81
CA GLU A 196 5.94 -22.78 -0.96
C GLU A 196 4.69 -23.49 -0.41
N LEU A 197 3.51 -22.87 -0.55
CA LEU A 197 2.26 -23.45 -0.07
C LEU A 197 1.98 -24.81 -0.76
N PRO A 198 1.87 -25.92 0.01
CA PRO A 198 1.66 -27.24 -0.56
C PRO A 198 0.19 -27.48 -0.94
N GLY A 199 -0.04 -28.44 -1.84
CA GLY A 199 -1.39 -28.96 -2.12
C GLY A 199 -2.29 -28.07 -2.99
N LEU A 200 -1.83 -26.89 -3.36
CA LEU A 200 -2.52 -25.95 -4.25
C LEU A 200 -1.70 -25.70 -5.52
N ASP A 201 -2.30 -25.34 -6.64
CA ASP A 201 -1.55 -24.78 -7.77
C ASP A 201 -1.13 -23.32 -7.50
N LEU A 202 -0.36 -22.69 -8.39
CA LEU A 202 0.16 -21.34 -8.12
C LEU A 202 -0.94 -20.27 -8.02
N ASP A 203 -2.01 -20.40 -8.80
CA ASP A 203 -3.09 -19.41 -8.83
C ASP A 203 -3.91 -19.48 -7.53
N ASP A 204 -4.21 -20.69 -7.06
CA ASP A 204 -4.88 -20.92 -5.78
C ASP A 204 -4.02 -20.46 -4.59
N ARG A 205 -2.69 -20.66 -4.64
CA ARG A 205 -1.77 -20.13 -3.62
C ARG A 205 -1.84 -18.61 -3.54
N ILE A 206 -1.82 -17.95 -4.70
CA ILE A 206 -1.92 -16.49 -4.79
C ILE A 206 -3.27 -16.02 -4.27
N ALA A 207 -4.38 -16.64 -4.69
CA ALA A 207 -5.72 -16.28 -4.26
C ALA A 207 -5.91 -16.43 -2.74
N LEU A 208 -5.45 -17.54 -2.17
CA LEU A 208 -5.48 -17.79 -0.73
C LEU A 208 -4.68 -16.72 0.03
N CYS A 209 -3.43 -16.47 -0.38
CA CYS A 209 -2.60 -15.46 0.28
C CYS A 209 -3.19 -14.04 0.13
N ARG A 210 -3.79 -13.70 -1.01
CA ARG A 210 -4.49 -12.42 -1.22
C ARG A 210 -5.63 -12.24 -0.22
N ALA A 211 -6.48 -13.25 -0.07
CA ALA A 211 -7.58 -13.21 0.89
C ALA A 211 -7.08 -13.04 2.33
N LEU A 212 -6.00 -13.74 2.69
CA LEU A 212 -5.40 -13.66 4.01
C LEU A 212 -4.66 -12.34 4.28
N VAL A 213 -4.09 -11.71 3.25
CA VAL A 213 -3.53 -10.36 3.36
C VAL A 213 -4.65 -9.32 3.50
N ALA A 214 -5.71 -9.44 2.72
CA ALA A 214 -6.89 -8.56 2.81
C ALA A 214 -7.56 -8.65 4.20
N SER A 215 -7.57 -9.81 4.83
CA SER A 215 -8.11 -10.01 6.19
C SER A 215 -7.12 -9.69 7.32
N ARG A 216 -5.91 -9.20 6.98
CA ARG A 216 -4.82 -8.95 7.95
C ARG A 216 -4.46 -10.17 8.80
N THR A 217 -4.57 -11.35 8.20
CA THR A 217 -4.05 -12.61 8.76
C THR A 217 -2.59 -12.79 8.40
N LEU A 218 -2.27 -12.47 7.14
CA LEU A 218 -0.92 -12.31 6.65
C LEU A 218 -0.67 -10.83 6.38
N ARG A 219 0.60 -10.43 6.40
CA ARG A 219 1.07 -9.23 5.73
C ARG A 219 2.13 -9.59 4.73
N VAL A 220 2.30 -8.74 3.73
CA VAL A 220 3.41 -8.87 2.79
C VAL A 220 4.69 -8.43 3.49
N ALA A 221 5.77 -9.18 3.32
CA ALA A 221 7.06 -8.78 3.87
C ALA A 221 7.56 -7.52 3.12
N PRO A 222 8.20 -6.56 3.82
CA PRO A 222 8.90 -5.44 3.19
C PRO A 222 9.95 -5.93 2.19
#